data_AF-A0A9D4DJ68-F1
#
_entry.id   AF-A0A9D4DJ68-F1
#
_cell.length_a   1.000
_cell.length_b   1.000
_cell.length_c   1.000
_cell.angle_alpha   90.00
_cell.angle_beta   90.00
_cell.angle_gamma   90.00
#
_symmetry.space_group_name_H-M   'P 1'
#
loop_
_entity.id
_entity.type
_entity.pdbx_description
1 polymer ?
#
loop_
_entity_poly.entity_id
_entity_poly.type
_entity_poly.pdbx_seq_one_letter_code
_entity_poly.pdbx_strand_id
1 'polypeptide(L)'
;MKTLNDDLQSWTTFRLGRPSELEPPSELDHLQSWTTFRVGRPSESDDLQSWMTFRVGPPSELDDLQSWKTFRVGPLSKLDHLQSCTTFRVGRPSELDHLQSWTTFKVGPPSELHDLQSWMTFRVGPSSQLDNLQTWTAFRVGPPSELDHFQSWTTFRVGRPSELDDLHSWTTFTVRQPSDLDRLQSWKTCR
;
A
#
# COMPACT_ATOMS: atom_id res chain seq x y z
N MET A 1 -6.04 4.07 33.38
CA MET A 1 -5.01 3.19 32.81
C MET A 1 -5.32 1.76 33.22
N LYS A 2 -5.98 1.01 32.33
CA LYS A 2 -6.07 -0.45 32.41
C LYS A 2 -5.44 -0.93 31.11
N THR A 3 -4.21 -1.43 31.22
CA THR A 3 -3.56 -2.25 30.18
C THR A 3 -4.46 -3.48 29.97
N LEU A 4 -5.13 -3.55 28.82
CA LEU A 4 -5.86 -4.74 28.42
C LEU A 4 -4.89 -5.64 27.63
N ASN A 5 -3.82 -6.08 28.30
CA ASN A 5 -2.67 -6.74 27.68
C ASN A 5 -2.68 -8.27 27.88
N ASP A 6 -3.84 -8.88 28.13
CA ASP A 6 -3.88 -10.32 28.42
C ASP A 6 -4.63 -11.09 27.32
N ASP A 7 -3.85 -11.79 26.50
CA ASP A 7 -4.16 -13.00 25.72
C ASP A 7 -5.47 -13.02 24.90
N LEU A 8 -5.45 -12.40 23.72
CA LEU A 8 -6.49 -12.54 22.69
C LEU A 8 -6.16 -13.62 21.65
N GLN A 9 -5.58 -14.76 22.05
CA GLN A 9 -5.03 -15.75 21.10
C GLN A 9 -6.05 -16.69 20.39
N SER A 10 -7.32 -16.77 20.78
CA SER A 10 -8.29 -17.55 19.98
C SER A 10 -9.75 -17.29 20.34
N TRP A 11 -10.46 -16.46 19.58
CA TRP A 11 -11.93 -16.36 19.67
C TRP A 11 -12.55 -16.56 18.29
N THR A 12 -12.88 -17.80 17.97
CA THR A 12 -13.44 -18.26 16.68
C THR A 12 -14.85 -17.74 16.39
N THR A 13 -15.50 -16.95 17.25
CA THR A 13 -16.85 -16.43 16.98
C THR A 13 -17.22 -15.20 17.82
N PHE A 14 -16.98 -13.98 17.32
CA PHE A 14 -17.92 -12.89 17.60
C PHE A 14 -18.92 -12.86 16.44
N ARG A 15 -20.10 -13.45 16.71
CA ARG A 15 -21.10 -13.86 15.72
C ARG A 15 -21.46 -12.73 14.76
N LEU A 16 -21.50 -13.09 13.48
CA LEU A 16 -22.31 -12.51 12.39
C LEU A 16 -23.19 -11.32 12.81
N GLY A 17 -22.78 -10.11 12.45
CA GLY A 17 -23.69 -8.97 12.35
C GLY A 17 -23.22 -7.64 12.93
N ARG A 18 -22.18 -7.60 13.77
CA ARG A 18 -21.70 -6.32 14.34
C ARG A 18 -20.21 -6.13 14.10
N PRO A 19 -19.78 -5.10 13.35
CA PRO A 19 -18.37 -4.74 13.32
C PRO A 19 -17.95 -4.35 14.74
N SER A 20 -16.87 -4.98 15.23
CA SER A 20 -16.19 -4.52 16.45
C SER A 20 -15.75 -3.08 16.23
N GLU A 21 -16.25 -2.16 17.06
CA GLU A 21 -15.90 -0.75 17.06
C GLU A 21 -15.20 -0.52 18.40
N LEU A 22 -13.87 -0.38 18.37
CA LEU A 22 -13.05 -0.04 19.53
C LEU A 22 -13.01 1.50 19.67
N GLU A 23 -13.21 2.01 20.88
CA GLU A 23 -13.14 3.45 21.18
C GLU A 23 -11.69 3.92 21.45
N PRO A 24 -11.34 5.18 21.14
CA PRO A 24 -9.95 5.65 21.11
C PRO A 24 -9.41 6.31 22.41
N PRO A 25 -8.07 6.43 22.55
CA PRO A 25 -7.01 5.81 21.76
C PRO A 25 -6.80 4.34 22.17
N SER A 26 -6.50 3.47 21.21
CA SER A 26 -6.24 2.04 21.43
C SER A 26 -4.87 1.67 20.87
N GLU A 27 -4.01 1.13 21.72
CA GLU A 27 -2.79 0.38 21.34
C GLU A 27 -3.18 -1.10 21.19
N LEU A 28 -2.74 -1.75 20.11
CA LEU A 28 -3.14 -3.11 19.77
C LEU A 28 -1.93 -3.92 19.29
N ASP A 29 -1.47 -4.85 20.11
CA ASP A 29 -0.34 -5.71 19.79
C ASP A 29 -0.78 -7.16 19.54
N HIS A 30 -0.11 -7.83 18.61
CA HIS A 30 -0.19 -9.28 18.39
C HIS A 30 -1.60 -9.83 18.10
N LEU A 31 -2.39 -9.17 17.26
CA LEU A 31 -3.73 -9.64 16.89
C LEU A 31 -3.70 -10.66 15.74
N GLN A 32 -4.36 -11.81 15.93
CA GLN A 32 -4.41 -12.88 14.94
C GLN A 32 -5.84 -13.29 14.54
N SER A 33 -6.03 -13.57 13.24
CA SER A 33 -7.13 -14.37 12.67
C SER A 33 -8.57 -13.87 12.88
N TRP A 34 -9.01 -12.89 12.05
CA TRP A 34 -10.42 -12.45 12.03
C TRP A 34 -11.01 -12.25 10.63
N THR A 35 -12.35 -12.36 10.54
CA THR A 35 -13.07 -12.12 9.28
C THR A 35 -13.19 -10.62 8.96
N THR A 36 -13.45 -9.76 9.93
CA THR A 36 -13.53 -8.31 9.69
C THR A 36 -13.14 -7.55 10.94
N PHE A 37 -12.29 -6.53 10.78
CA PHE A 37 -11.85 -5.67 11.87
C PHE A 37 -11.89 -4.20 11.47
N ARG A 38 -12.28 -3.37 12.44
CA ARG A 38 -12.38 -1.93 12.29
C ARG A 38 -11.83 -1.24 13.53
N VAL A 39 -10.90 -0.33 13.35
CA VAL A 39 -10.37 0.52 14.44
C VAL A 39 -10.77 1.97 14.21
N GLY A 40 -11.24 2.63 15.28
CA GLY A 40 -11.52 4.07 15.33
C GLY A 40 -10.24 4.91 15.56
N ARG A 41 -10.37 6.24 15.50
CA ARG A 41 -9.24 7.21 15.50
C ARG A 41 -8.83 7.66 16.91
N PRO A 42 -7.56 7.84 17.33
CA PRO A 42 -6.28 7.36 16.77
C PRO A 42 -5.93 5.94 17.24
N SER A 43 -5.10 5.23 16.48
CA SER A 43 -4.62 3.89 16.84
C SER A 43 -3.19 3.63 16.38
N GLU A 44 -2.43 2.97 17.24
CA GLU A 44 -1.13 2.35 16.95
C GLU A 44 -1.34 0.83 17.02
N SER A 45 -0.79 0.08 16.07
CA SER A 45 -0.96 -1.38 16.09
C SER A 45 0.20 -2.10 15.42
N ASP A 46 0.72 -3.10 16.13
CA ASP A 46 1.87 -3.89 15.72
C ASP A 46 1.49 -5.38 15.60
N ASP A 47 2.18 -6.10 14.73
CA ASP A 47 2.06 -7.55 14.56
C ASP A 47 0.63 -8.05 14.23
N LEU A 48 -0.02 -7.46 13.22
CA LEU A 48 -1.38 -7.87 12.81
C LEU A 48 -1.37 -8.94 11.72
N GLN A 49 -2.04 -10.07 12.00
CA GLN A 49 -1.93 -11.27 11.18
C GLN A 49 -3.28 -11.79 10.67
N SER A 50 -3.33 -12.10 9.36
CA SER A 50 -4.36 -12.94 8.71
C SER A 50 -5.81 -12.45 8.84
N TRP A 51 -6.25 -11.55 7.95
CA TRP A 51 -7.64 -11.05 7.96
C TRP A 51 -8.34 -11.03 6.60
N MET A 52 -9.64 -11.30 6.59
CA MET A 52 -10.42 -11.19 5.35
C MET A 52 -10.73 -9.73 4.99
N THR A 53 -10.97 -8.85 5.97
CA THR A 53 -11.12 -7.41 5.73
C THR A 53 -10.64 -6.61 6.93
N PHE A 54 -9.68 -5.72 6.71
CA PHE A 54 -9.15 -4.82 7.73
C PHE A 54 -9.42 -3.37 7.33
N ARG A 55 -9.92 -2.56 8.28
CA ARG A 55 -10.17 -1.13 8.08
C ARG A 55 -9.67 -0.32 9.27
N VAL A 56 -8.85 0.69 9.01
CA VAL A 56 -8.37 1.58 10.07
C VAL A 56 -8.75 3.03 9.77
N GLY A 57 -9.25 3.70 10.80
CA GLY A 57 -9.55 5.12 10.79
C GLY A 57 -8.29 5.98 11.02
N PRO A 58 -8.32 7.26 10.63
CA PRO A 58 -7.13 8.13 10.67
C PRO A 58 -7.05 9.02 11.92
N PRO A 59 -5.88 9.38 12.47
CA PRO A 59 -4.55 8.96 12.06
C PRO A 59 -4.23 7.55 12.58
N SER A 60 -3.30 6.87 11.91
CA SER A 60 -2.89 5.52 12.28
C SER A 60 -1.44 5.24 11.91
N GLU A 61 -0.71 4.60 12.81
CA GLU A 61 0.61 4.02 12.55
C GLU A 61 0.47 2.51 12.71
N LEU A 62 0.90 1.73 11.71
CA LEU A 62 0.76 0.28 11.73
C LEU A 62 2.03 -0.38 11.19
N ASP A 63 2.60 -1.28 11.99
CA ASP A 63 3.81 -2.03 11.65
C ASP A 63 3.57 -3.55 11.64
N ASP A 64 4.43 -4.25 10.92
CA ASP A 64 4.48 -5.72 10.84
C ASP A 64 3.14 -6.39 10.56
N LEU A 65 2.56 -5.96 9.46
CA LEU A 65 1.25 -6.37 9.04
C LEU A 65 1.40 -7.52 8.02
N GLN A 66 0.66 -8.63 8.19
CA GLN A 66 0.67 -9.74 7.21
C GLN A 66 -0.70 -10.28 6.80
N SER A 67 -0.82 -10.56 5.50
CA SER A 67 -1.85 -11.38 4.85
C SER A 67 -3.30 -10.90 5.00
N TRP A 68 -3.80 -10.19 3.99
CA TRP A 68 -5.23 -9.85 3.90
C TRP A 68 -5.85 -10.05 2.52
N LYS A 69 -7.16 -10.30 2.50
CA LYS A 69 -7.91 -10.20 1.24
C LYS A 69 -8.23 -8.74 0.88
N THR A 70 -8.57 -7.91 1.86
CA THR A 70 -8.85 -6.49 1.62
C THR A 70 -8.37 -5.65 2.79
N PHE A 71 -7.47 -4.72 2.51
CA PHE A 71 -6.92 -3.79 3.49
C PHE A 71 -7.27 -2.36 3.08
N ARG A 72 -7.87 -1.60 3.99
CA ARG A 72 -8.24 -0.20 3.75
C ARG A 72 -7.82 0.68 4.91
N VAL A 73 -7.05 1.72 4.62
CA VAL A 73 -6.63 2.66 5.66
C VAL A 73 -7.12 4.05 5.32
N GLY A 74 -7.46 4.79 6.37
CA GLY A 74 -7.80 6.20 6.31
C GLY A 74 -6.64 7.09 5.85
N PRO A 75 -6.86 8.41 5.81
CA PRO A 75 -5.82 9.41 5.60
C PRO A 75 -4.81 9.52 6.77
N LEU A 76 -3.69 10.23 6.61
CA LEU A 76 -2.70 10.45 7.68
C LEU A 76 -2.23 9.14 8.31
N SER A 77 -1.71 8.25 7.46
CA SER A 77 -1.29 6.93 7.88
C SER A 77 0.15 6.65 7.50
N LYS A 78 0.88 6.06 8.44
CA LYS A 78 2.20 5.47 8.22
C LYS A 78 2.07 3.98 8.32
N LEU A 79 2.59 3.26 7.33
CA LEU A 79 2.55 1.81 7.30
C LEU A 79 3.93 1.28 6.96
N ASP A 80 4.49 0.46 7.83
CA ASP A 80 5.76 -0.21 7.59
C ASP A 80 5.54 -1.74 7.53
N HIS A 81 6.42 -2.42 6.79
CA HIS A 81 6.47 -3.88 6.70
C HIS A 81 5.11 -4.55 6.39
N LEU A 82 4.55 -4.28 5.21
CA LEU A 82 3.29 -4.94 4.79
C LEU A 82 3.56 -6.12 3.86
N GLN A 83 3.03 -7.28 4.23
CA GLN A 83 3.14 -8.48 3.42
C GLN A 83 1.79 -8.99 2.92
N SER A 84 1.70 -9.22 1.61
CA SER A 84 0.63 -9.97 0.94
C SER A 84 -0.78 -9.41 1.13
N CYS A 85 -1.33 -8.72 0.12
CA CYS A 85 -2.77 -8.46 0.05
C CYS A 85 -3.36 -8.59 -1.35
N THR A 86 -4.58 -9.14 -1.45
CA THR A 86 -5.28 -9.13 -2.74
C THR A 86 -5.67 -7.71 -3.16
N THR A 87 -6.23 -6.91 -2.26
CA THR A 87 -6.66 -5.54 -2.55
C THR A 87 -6.28 -4.58 -1.43
N PHE A 88 -5.39 -3.66 -1.75
CA PHE A 88 -4.90 -2.65 -0.85
C PHE A 88 -5.36 -1.25 -1.30
N ARG A 89 -5.90 -0.47 -0.35
CA ARG A 89 -6.34 0.90 -0.59
C ARG A 89 -5.98 1.81 0.59
N VAL A 90 -5.28 2.89 0.32
CA VAL A 90 -4.93 3.87 1.37
C VAL A 90 -5.51 5.24 1.05
N GLY A 91 -5.90 5.94 2.13
CA GLY A 91 -6.35 7.32 2.12
C GLY A 91 -5.21 8.31 1.84
N ARG A 92 -5.43 9.58 2.21
CA ARG A 92 -4.60 10.73 1.80
C ARG A 92 -4.41 11.70 2.96
N PRO A 93 -3.21 12.06 3.44
CA PRO A 93 -1.87 11.62 3.04
C PRO A 93 -1.54 10.18 3.47
N SER A 94 -0.46 9.60 2.94
CA SER A 94 0.11 8.36 3.47
C SER A 94 1.59 8.16 3.14
N GLU A 95 2.34 7.57 4.06
CA GLU A 95 3.72 7.10 3.90
C GLU A 95 3.72 5.58 4.02
N LEU A 96 4.25 4.87 3.03
CA LEU A 96 4.31 3.40 3.03
C LEU A 96 5.73 2.92 2.73
N ASP A 97 6.21 2.00 3.56
CA ASP A 97 7.53 1.41 3.43
C ASP A 97 7.46 -0.13 3.45
N HIS A 98 8.47 -0.77 2.86
CA HIS A 98 8.66 -2.23 2.79
C HIS A 98 7.40 -3.01 2.44
N LEU A 99 6.97 -2.84 1.19
CA LEU A 99 5.74 -3.42 0.71
C LEU A 99 5.99 -4.63 -0.19
N GLN A 100 5.45 -5.82 0.15
CA GLN A 100 5.49 -7.02 -0.70
C GLN A 100 4.14 -7.62 -1.13
N SER A 101 4.03 -7.96 -2.42
CA SER A 101 3.02 -8.85 -3.04
C SER A 101 1.56 -8.37 -3.00
N TRP A 102 1.09 -7.74 -4.09
CA TRP A 102 -0.33 -7.38 -4.27
C TRP A 102 -0.94 -7.74 -5.61
N THR A 103 -2.21 -8.13 -5.61
CA THR A 103 -2.97 -8.16 -6.88
C THR A 103 -3.36 -6.76 -7.32
N THR A 104 -3.95 -5.97 -6.43
CA THR A 104 -4.38 -4.60 -6.72
C THR A 104 -3.96 -3.65 -5.61
N PHE A 105 -3.17 -2.66 -5.98
CA PHE A 105 -2.68 -1.62 -5.09
C PHE A 105 -3.16 -0.25 -5.56
N LYS A 106 -3.79 0.51 -4.65
CA LYS A 106 -4.30 1.85 -4.94
C LYS A 106 -3.99 2.81 -3.80
N VAL A 107 -3.25 3.87 -4.11
CA VAL A 107 -2.92 4.91 -3.13
C VAL A 107 -3.37 6.27 -3.65
N GLY A 108 -3.85 7.09 -2.72
CA GLY A 108 -4.26 8.45 -3.01
C GLY A 108 -3.14 9.47 -2.75
N PRO A 109 -3.19 10.64 -3.41
CA PRO A 109 -2.29 11.79 -3.19
C PRO A 109 -2.52 12.54 -1.88
N PRO A 110 -1.49 13.13 -1.25
CA PRO A 110 -0.07 12.88 -1.50
C PRO A 110 0.35 11.54 -0.90
N SER A 111 1.35 10.91 -1.51
CA SER A 111 1.90 9.66 -1.00
C SER A 111 3.38 9.48 -1.29
N GLU A 112 4.10 8.95 -0.31
CA GLU A 112 5.51 8.54 -0.42
C GLU A 112 5.56 7.03 -0.25
N LEU A 113 6.14 6.33 -1.24
CA LEU A 113 6.24 4.88 -1.25
C LEU A 113 7.68 4.44 -1.50
N HIS A 114 8.22 3.62 -0.60
CA HIS A 114 9.56 3.07 -0.71
C HIS A 114 9.52 1.53 -0.71
N ASP A 115 10.48 0.91 -1.39
CA ASP A 115 10.72 -0.53 -1.43
C ASP A 115 9.46 -1.37 -1.68
N LEU A 116 8.90 -1.21 -2.88
CA LEU A 116 7.73 -1.97 -3.30
C LEU A 116 8.15 -3.17 -4.17
N GLN A 117 7.60 -4.35 -3.85
CA GLN A 117 7.80 -5.56 -4.64
C GLN A 117 6.49 -6.24 -5.09
N SER A 118 6.48 -6.65 -6.36
CA SER A 118 5.53 -7.57 -7.00
C SER A 118 4.05 -7.17 -6.94
N TRP A 119 3.53 -6.63 -8.05
CA TRP A 119 2.08 -6.43 -8.20
C TRP A 119 1.51 -6.64 -9.60
N MET A 120 0.24 -7.02 -9.65
CA MET A 120 -0.45 -7.11 -10.94
C MET A 120 -0.92 -5.73 -11.41
N THR A 121 -1.65 -4.99 -10.58
CA THR A 121 -2.15 -3.64 -10.92
C THR A 121 -1.82 -2.63 -9.84
N PHE A 122 -1.15 -1.56 -10.23
CA PHE A 122 -0.77 -0.46 -9.35
C PHE A 122 -1.26 0.87 -9.88
N ARG A 123 -1.93 1.62 -9.01
CA ARG A 123 -2.46 2.94 -9.33
C ARG A 123 -2.14 3.91 -8.21
N VAL A 124 -1.35 4.91 -8.53
CA VAL A 124 -1.02 6.01 -7.63
C VAL A 124 -1.57 7.30 -8.23
N GLY A 125 -2.09 8.17 -7.37
CA GLY A 125 -2.58 9.45 -7.83
C GLY A 125 -1.47 10.48 -8.01
N PRO A 126 -1.80 11.77 -8.13
CA PRO A 126 -0.82 12.84 -8.30
C PRO A 126 0.09 13.05 -7.08
N SER A 127 1.05 13.95 -7.17
CA SER A 127 1.95 14.37 -6.07
C SER A 127 2.49 13.19 -5.26
N SER A 128 3.14 12.25 -5.94
CA SER A 128 3.65 11.04 -5.32
C SER A 128 5.14 10.85 -5.62
N GLN A 129 5.87 10.38 -4.62
CA GLN A 129 7.28 9.97 -4.73
C GLN A 129 7.35 8.46 -4.56
N LEU A 130 7.95 7.80 -5.54
CA LEU A 130 8.05 6.34 -5.61
C LEU A 130 9.49 5.94 -5.85
N ASP A 131 10.04 5.15 -4.94
CA ASP A 131 11.42 4.69 -4.99
C ASP A 131 11.49 3.16 -4.83
N ASN A 132 12.40 2.53 -5.57
CA ASN A 132 12.66 1.09 -5.59
C ASN A 132 11.40 0.24 -5.85
N LEU A 133 10.94 0.25 -7.11
CA LEU A 133 9.80 -0.55 -7.53
C LEU A 133 10.23 -1.76 -8.36
N GLN A 134 9.76 -2.95 -7.98
CA GLN A 134 10.10 -4.20 -8.67
C GLN A 134 8.87 -4.98 -9.13
N THR A 135 8.89 -5.42 -10.39
CA THR A 135 8.00 -6.39 -11.02
C THR A 135 6.52 -6.00 -11.03
N TRP A 136 6.01 -5.60 -12.21
CA TRP A 136 4.57 -5.40 -12.38
C TRP A 136 3.97 -5.67 -13.76
N THR A 137 2.67 -5.94 -13.76
CA THR A 137 1.93 -6.08 -15.03
C THR A 137 1.43 -4.72 -15.53
N ALA A 138 0.69 -3.97 -14.71
CA ALA A 138 0.09 -2.71 -15.11
C ALA A 138 0.31 -1.63 -14.06
N PHE A 139 0.96 -0.55 -14.46
CA PHE A 139 1.25 0.59 -13.59
C PHE A 139 0.69 1.89 -14.18
N ARG A 140 0.03 2.67 -13.33
CA ARG A 140 -0.47 4.00 -13.66
C ARG A 140 -0.20 4.97 -12.53
N VAL A 141 0.49 6.06 -12.85
CA VAL A 141 0.72 7.16 -11.91
C VAL A 141 0.12 8.46 -12.45
N GLY A 142 -0.47 9.24 -11.55
CA GLY A 142 -1.00 10.57 -11.84
C GLY A 142 0.09 11.63 -11.65
N PRO A 143 0.09 12.73 -12.40
CA PRO A 143 1.08 13.78 -12.24
C PRO A 143 0.68 14.87 -11.23
N PRO A 144 1.62 15.58 -10.57
CA PRO A 144 3.08 15.43 -10.63
C PRO A 144 3.58 14.14 -9.96
N SER A 145 4.69 13.54 -10.39
CA SER A 145 5.31 12.41 -9.65
C SER A 145 6.79 12.27 -9.95
N GLU A 146 7.53 11.78 -8.97
CA GLU A 146 8.96 11.43 -9.07
C GLU A 146 9.08 9.92 -8.89
N LEU A 147 9.71 9.26 -9.86
CA LEU A 147 9.89 7.81 -9.88
C LEU A 147 11.37 7.49 -10.04
N ASP A 148 11.94 6.76 -9.09
CA ASP A 148 13.33 6.33 -9.09
C ASP A 148 13.46 4.80 -8.93
N HIS A 149 14.44 4.20 -9.61
CA HIS A 149 14.77 2.77 -9.60
C HIS A 149 13.60 1.80 -9.85
N PHE A 150 13.30 1.54 -11.12
CA PHE A 150 12.15 0.72 -11.53
C PHE A 150 12.60 -0.48 -12.36
N GLN A 151 12.12 -1.69 -12.02
CA GLN A 151 12.53 -2.91 -12.71
C GLN A 151 11.35 -3.80 -13.13
N SER A 152 11.41 -4.30 -14.36
CA SER A 152 10.56 -5.35 -14.93
C SER A 152 9.07 -5.03 -15.00
N TRP A 153 8.58 -4.63 -16.19
CA TRP A 153 7.15 -4.41 -16.39
C TRP A 153 6.55 -4.73 -17.75
N THR A 154 5.25 -5.00 -17.74
CA THR A 154 4.49 -5.22 -18.99
C THR A 154 3.93 -3.92 -19.56
N THR A 155 3.17 -3.15 -18.76
CA THR A 155 2.51 -1.91 -19.19
C THR A 155 2.71 -0.81 -18.17
N PHE A 156 3.25 0.33 -18.61
CA PHE A 156 3.47 1.50 -17.78
C PHE A 156 2.88 2.77 -18.41
N ARG A 157 2.13 3.53 -17.62
CA ARG A 157 1.49 4.80 -18.02
C ARG A 157 1.72 5.87 -16.97
N VAL A 158 2.37 6.95 -17.38
CA VAL A 158 2.63 8.13 -16.55
C VAL A 158 1.97 9.36 -17.17
N GLY A 159 1.33 10.19 -16.33
CA GLY A 159 0.84 11.52 -16.74
C GLY A 159 1.91 12.60 -16.54
N ARG A 160 1.67 13.84 -16.95
CA ARG A 160 2.65 14.95 -16.80
C ARG A 160 2.23 16.06 -15.85
N PRO A 161 3.19 16.68 -15.15
CA PRO A 161 4.66 16.45 -15.20
C PRO A 161 5.10 15.19 -14.42
N SER A 162 6.19 14.52 -14.81
CA SER A 162 6.82 13.47 -13.98
C SER A 162 8.29 13.29 -14.34
N GLU A 163 9.11 13.02 -13.33
CA GLU A 163 10.55 12.73 -13.43
C GLU A 163 10.76 11.22 -13.26
N LEU A 164 11.56 10.62 -14.14
CA LEU A 164 11.82 9.18 -14.18
C LEU A 164 13.32 8.92 -14.27
N ASP A 165 13.88 8.18 -13.32
CA ASP A 165 15.27 7.74 -13.31
C ASP A 165 15.38 6.20 -13.16
N ASP A 166 16.44 5.64 -13.75
CA ASP A 166 16.84 4.23 -13.69
C ASP A 166 15.71 3.20 -13.91
N LEU A 167 15.11 3.24 -15.10
CA LEU A 167 14.09 2.26 -15.51
C LEU A 167 14.68 1.09 -16.34
N HIS A 168 14.40 -0.16 -15.93
CA HIS A 168 14.91 -1.38 -16.55
C HIS A 168 13.83 -2.40 -16.94
N SER A 169 13.95 -2.97 -18.15
CA SER A 169 13.17 -4.12 -18.65
C SER A 169 11.66 -3.90 -18.78
N TRP A 170 11.22 -3.60 -20.01
CA TRP A 170 9.79 -3.48 -20.29
C TRP A 170 9.28 -3.99 -21.62
N THR A 171 7.98 -4.31 -21.63
CA THR A 171 7.26 -4.66 -22.86
C THR A 171 6.63 -3.44 -23.52
N THR A 172 5.76 -2.71 -22.82
CA THR A 172 5.04 -1.54 -23.32
C THR A 172 5.19 -0.36 -22.37
N PHE A 173 5.74 0.73 -22.88
CA PHE A 173 5.89 1.99 -22.17
C PHE A 173 5.15 3.09 -22.92
N THR A 174 4.26 3.82 -22.23
CA THR A 174 3.54 4.94 -22.82
C THR A 174 3.71 6.19 -21.97
N VAL A 175 4.39 7.18 -22.53
CA VAL A 175 4.56 8.51 -21.94
C VAL A 175 3.77 9.48 -22.77
N ARG A 176 2.88 10.24 -22.14
CA ARG A 176 2.16 11.29 -22.85
C ARG A 176 3.06 12.53 -22.98
N GLN A 177 4.13 12.44 -23.80
CA GLN A 177 4.94 13.56 -24.37
C GLN A 177 5.84 14.27 -23.27
N PRO A 178 6.84 15.16 -23.54
CA PRO A 178 8.21 14.94 -23.02
C PRO A 178 8.34 14.74 -21.48
N SER A 179 8.81 13.53 -21.13
CA SER A 179 9.51 13.10 -19.90
C SER A 179 10.91 13.69 -19.76
N ASP A 180 11.37 14.12 -18.58
CA ASP A 180 12.80 14.00 -18.27
C ASP A 180 13.04 12.53 -17.89
N LEU A 181 13.76 11.83 -18.76
CA LEU A 181 14.03 10.41 -18.68
C LEU A 181 15.53 10.25 -18.61
N ASP A 182 16.04 9.73 -17.50
CA ASP A 182 17.43 9.29 -17.41
C ASP A 182 17.53 7.76 -17.41
N ARG A 183 18.59 7.24 -18.01
CA ARG A 183 19.02 5.82 -17.99
C ARG A 183 17.91 4.76 -18.20
N LEU A 184 17.49 4.61 -19.46
CA LEU A 184 16.52 3.58 -19.89
C LEU A 184 17.20 2.34 -20.50
N GLN A 185 16.94 1.14 -19.95
CA GLN A 185 17.50 -0.11 -20.49
C GLN A 185 16.47 -1.19 -20.84
N SER A 186 16.51 -1.62 -22.12
CA SER A 186 15.75 -2.71 -22.77
C SER A 186 14.23 -2.49 -22.92
N TRP A 187 13.76 -2.52 -24.18
CA TRP A 187 12.35 -2.31 -24.54
C TRP A 187 11.92 -3.16 -25.73
N LYS A 188 10.63 -3.53 -25.75
CA LYS A 188 9.96 -4.08 -26.94
C LYS A 188 9.21 -3.01 -27.73
N THR A 189 8.47 -2.13 -27.03
CA THR A 189 7.68 -1.05 -27.66
C THR A 189 7.60 0.18 -26.76
N CYS A 190 7.96 1.35 -27.31
CA CYS A 190 7.85 2.66 -26.66
C CYS A 190 6.95 3.56 -27.52
N ARG A 191 5.94 4.21 -26.92
CA ARG A 191 4.97 5.08 -27.62
C ARG A 191 4.67 6.38 -26.88
#